data_AF-A0A069DRC4-F1
#
_entry.id   AF-A0A069DRC4-F1
#
_cell.length_a   1.000
_cell.length_b   1.000
_cell.length_c   1.000
_cell.angle_alpha   90.00
_cell.angle_beta   90.00
_cell.angle_gamma   90.00
#
_symmetry.space_group_name_H-M   'P 1'
#
loop_
_entity.id
_entity.type
_entity.pdbx_description
1 polymer ?
#
loop_
_entity_poly.entity_id
_entity_poly.type
_entity_poly.pdbx_seq_one_letter_code
_entity_poly.pdbx_strand_id
1 'polypeptide(L)'
;AERGASVVRAFLEQYYQIYDGDSRDALIQAYHDNAQFSLDCYLLPGQHSSTCSSYLSDSRNLFRIPSVERRMKLLKVGKNKIVDTLKSLPRTQHDPTSFVVDLVLFTPVLIELNVCGLFKEKDKVDSAVKYFNRLFVIVPVGSGFCIVNEMLTIMLATPEQVKKVAKLKEVVATTAATPADPTSSTAVALPVEPDLATKHQMVATLSLKSGMNLVWSEKCLTETNWNFDQALSAFLQLQKAGSIPAEAFQK
;
A
#
# COMPACT_ATOMS: atom_id res chain seq x y z
N ALA A 1 -8.31 13.06 6.17
CA ALA A 1 -7.92 12.54 4.84
C ALA A 1 -6.41 12.32 4.76
N GLU A 2 -5.57 13.33 5.02
CA GLU A 2 -4.11 13.24 4.84
C GLU A 2 -3.41 12.16 5.69
N ARG A 3 -3.79 12.00 6.98
CA ARG A 3 -3.22 10.95 7.86
C ARG A 3 -3.49 9.53 7.36
N GLY A 4 -4.65 9.28 6.75
CA GLY A 4 -4.98 7.96 6.20
C GLY A 4 -4.20 7.68 4.92
N ALA A 5 -3.92 8.72 4.12
CA ALA A 5 -3.20 8.58 2.87
C ALA A 5 -1.75 8.11 3.06
N SER A 6 -1.03 8.60 4.07
CA SER A 6 0.34 8.15 4.36
C SER A 6 0.40 6.70 4.82
N VAL A 7 -0.51 6.30 5.72
CA VAL A 7 -0.63 4.92 6.21
C VAL A 7 -0.94 3.97 5.06
N VAL A 8 -1.93 4.29 4.23
CA VAL A 8 -2.34 3.46 3.09
C VAL A 8 -1.23 3.37 2.05
N ARG A 9 -0.51 4.48 1.77
CA ARG A 9 0.62 4.47 0.83
C ARG A 9 1.72 3.53 1.31
N ALA A 10 2.16 3.66 2.56
CA ALA A 10 3.20 2.80 3.13
C ALA A 10 2.78 1.32 3.12
N PHE A 11 1.52 1.04 3.47
CA PHE A 11 0.96 -0.31 3.39
C PHE A 11 1.02 -0.87 1.96
N LEU A 12 0.53 -0.13 0.97
CA LEU A 12 0.49 -0.60 -0.43
C LEU A 12 1.89 -0.79 -1.01
N GLU A 13 2.82 0.12 -0.73
CA GLU A 13 4.23 0.00 -1.15
C GLU A 13 4.86 -1.27 -0.60
N GLN A 14 4.77 -1.49 0.72
CA GLN A 14 5.33 -2.68 1.36
C GLN A 14 4.63 -3.97 0.87
N TYR A 15 3.30 -3.95 0.77
CA TYR A 15 2.52 -5.10 0.34
C TYR A 15 2.91 -5.53 -1.08
N TYR A 16 2.91 -4.59 -2.04
CA TYR A 16 3.24 -4.92 -3.43
C TYR A 16 4.73 -5.15 -3.68
N GLN A 17 5.62 -4.56 -2.87
CA GLN A 17 7.05 -4.92 -2.87
C GLN A 17 7.25 -6.40 -2.55
N ILE A 18 6.54 -6.92 -1.54
CA ILE A 18 6.58 -8.35 -1.21
C ILE A 18 5.81 -9.17 -2.26
N TYR A 19 4.63 -8.70 -2.68
CA TYR A 19 3.75 -9.45 -3.58
C TYR A 19 4.39 -9.73 -4.96
N ASP A 20 5.14 -8.76 -5.48
CA ASP A 20 5.85 -8.85 -6.76
C ASP A 20 7.32 -9.25 -6.62
N GLY A 21 7.80 -9.46 -5.39
CA GLY A 21 9.14 -9.96 -5.12
C GLY A 21 9.33 -11.42 -5.51
N ASP A 22 10.46 -12.01 -5.10
CA ASP A 22 10.79 -13.40 -5.42
C ASP A 22 9.91 -14.42 -4.69
N SER A 23 9.47 -14.07 -3.48
CA SER A 23 8.55 -14.88 -2.67
C SER A 23 7.52 -14.02 -1.96
N ARG A 24 6.31 -14.58 -1.85
CA ARG A 24 5.16 -14.00 -1.11
C ARG A 24 5.10 -14.46 0.35
N ASP A 25 6.09 -15.22 0.84
CA ASP A 25 6.07 -15.79 2.21
C ASP A 25 5.94 -14.72 3.30
N ALA A 26 6.61 -13.58 3.13
CA ALA A 26 6.59 -12.50 4.12
C ALA A 26 5.19 -11.88 4.31
N LEU A 27 4.25 -12.09 3.37
CA LEU A 27 2.87 -11.65 3.54
C LEU A 27 2.17 -12.35 4.70
N ILE A 28 2.69 -13.48 5.21
CA ILE A 28 2.12 -14.14 6.38
C ILE A 28 2.02 -13.23 7.60
N GLN A 29 2.91 -12.23 7.71
CA GLN A 29 2.91 -11.23 8.79
C GLN A 29 1.85 -10.15 8.60
N ALA A 30 1.32 -9.98 7.38
CA ALA A 30 0.30 -8.98 7.07
C ALA A 30 -1.13 -9.47 7.36
N TYR A 31 -1.35 -10.78 7.53
CA TYR A 31 -2.69 -11.36 7.73
C TYR A 31 -2.95 -11.76 9.18
N HIS A 32 -4.17 -11.50 9.63
CA HIS A 32 -4.69 -12.03 10.88
C HIS A 32 -4.85 -13.56 10.83
N ASP A 33 -4.74 -14.25 11.97
CA ASP A 33 -4.81 -15.72 12.05
C ASP A 33 -6.09 -16.30 11.43
N ASN A 34 -7.21 -15.57 11.58
CA ASN A 34 -8.53 -15.91 11.05
C ASN A 34 -8.93 -15.08 9.82
N ALA A 35 -7.97 -14.47 9.13
CA ALA A 35 -8.25 -13.66 7.96
C ALA A 35 -9.00 -14.46 6.87
N GLN A 36 -9.75 -13.77 6.03
CA GLN A 36 -10.48 -14.38 4.92
C GLN A 36 -10.05 -13.78 3.59
N PHE A 37 -9.86 -14.63 2.60
CA PHE A 37 -9.52 -14.23 1.23
C PHE A 37 -10.43 -14.94 0.23
N SER A 38 -10.91 -14.19 -0.76
CA SER A 38 -11.50 -14.77 -1.95
C SER A 38 -10.98 -14.10 -3.22
N LEU A 39 -10.78 -14.93 -4.24
CA LEU A 39 -10.44 -14.51 -5.58
C LEU A 39 -11.67 -14.65 -6.47
N ASP A 40 -11.93 -13.69 -7.33
CA ASP A 40 -12.78 -13.90 -8.49
C ASP A 40 -12.07 -13.44 -9.77
N CYS A 41 -12.33 -14.15 -10.85
CA CYS A 41 -11.79 -13.81 -12.14
C CYS A 41 -12.91 -13.82 -13.16
N TYR A 42 -12.98 -12.73 -13.95
CA TYR A 42 -13.99 -12.52 -14.96
C TYR A 42 -13.35 -12.34 -16.34
N LEU A 43 -14.01 -12.94 -17.33
CA LEU A 43 -13.67 -12.82 -18.74
C LEU A 43 -14.87 -12.27 -19.49
N LEU A 44 -14.62 -11.26 -20.32
CA LEU A 44 -15.62 -10.71 -21.22
C LEU A 44 -15.93 -11.69 -22.37
N PRO A 45 -17.12 -11.61 -22.98
CA PRO A 45 -17.44 -12.39 -24.17
C PRO A 45 -16.36 -12.25 -25.25
N GLY A 46 -15.95 -13.38 -25.84
CA GLY A 46 -14.89 -13.43 -26.86
C GLY A 46 -13.46 -13.55 -26.31
N GLN A 47 -13.25 -13.47 -25.00
CA GLN A 47 -11.94 -13.69 -24.39
C GLN A 47 -11.67 -15.18 -24.12
N HIS A 48 -10.46 -15.64 -24.42
CA HIS A 48 -10.06 -17.02 -24.20
C HIS A 48 -9.72 -17.29 -22.72
N SER A 49 -10.19 -18.42 -22.20
CA SER A 49 -9.95 -18.85 -20.81
C SER A 49 -8.49 -19.14 -20.49
N SER A 50 -7.70 -19.51 -21.50
CA SER A 50 -6.26 -19.79 -21.37
C SER A 50 -5.47 -18.59 -20.82
N THR A 51 -5.92 -17.36 -21.07
CA THR A 51 -5.23 -16.13 -20.65
C THR A 51 -5.32 -15.90 -19.13
N CYS A 52 -6.32 -16.49 -18.46
CA CYS A 52 -6.57 -16.38 -17.02
C CYS A 52 -6.78 -17.74 -16.32
N SER A 53 -6.35 -18.84 -16.93
CA SER A 53 -6.62 -20.20 -16.44
C SER A 53 -6.18 -20.42 -14.99
N SER A 54 -5.01 -19.88 -14.62
CA SER A 54 -4.45 -19.95 -13.26
C SER A 54 -5.32 -19.27 -12.19
N TYR A 55 -6.19 -18.34 -12.57
CA TYR A 55 -7.09 -17.64 -11.63
C TYR A 55 -8.50 -18.24 -11.65
N LEU A 56 -8.92 -18.79 -12.80
CA LEU A 56 -10.26 -19.37 -12.95
C LEU A 56 -10.46 -20.61 -12.07
N SER A 57 -9.41 -21.37 -11.75
CA SER A 57 -9.49 -22.54 -10.85
C SER A 57 -9.99 -22.19 -9.44
N ASP A 58 -9.60 -21.01 -8.96
CA ASP A 58 -9.91 -20.50 -7.62
C ASP A 58 -10.94 -19.36 -7.65
N SER A 59 -11.50 -19.05 -8.82
CA SER A 59 -12.52 -18.01 -8.99
C SER A 59 -13.81 -18.37 -8.24
N ARG A 60 -14.22 -17.49 -7.32
CA ARG A 60 -15.41 -17.63 -6.45
C ARG A 60 -16.54 -16.72 -6.93
N ASN A 61 -17.10 -17.03 -8.10
CA ASN A 61 -18.29 -16.33 -8.59
C ASN A 61 -19.58 -17.04 -8.12
N LEU A 62 -20.29 -16.43 -7.15
CA LEU A 62 -21.50 -17.03 -6.56
C LEU A 62 -22.65 -17.22 -7.55
N PHE A 63 -22.72 -16.41 -8.61
CA PHE A 63 -23.72 -16.58 -9.67
C PHE A 63 -23.44 -17.78 -10.57
N ARG A 64 -22.18 -18.23 -10.65
CA ARG A 64 -21.75 -19.36 -11.50
C ARG A 64 -21.56 -20.67 -10.73
N ILE A 65 -21.44 -20.60 -9.41
CA ILE A 65 -21.15 -21.76 -8.57
C ILE A 65 -22.39 -22.09 -7.75
N PRO A 66 -23.19 -23.11 -8.11
CA PRO A 66 -24.38 -23.47 -7.33
C PRO A 66 -24.02 -24.25 -6.05
N SER A 67 -22.94 -25.03 -6.05
CA SER A 67 -22.53 -25.87 -4.91
C SER A 67 -22.06 -25.02 -3.72
N VAL A 68 -22.75 -25.16 -2.58
CA VAL A 68 -22.38 -24.51 -1.30
C VAL A 68 -21.01 -24.99 -0.81
N GLU A 69 -20.73 -26.28 -0.90
CA GLU A 69 -19.44 -26.85 -0.49
C GLU A 69 -18.30 -26.22 -1.31
N ARG A 70 -18.47 -26.08 -2.62
CA ARG A 70 -17.48 -25.40 -3.47
C ARG A 70 -17.31 -23.93 -3.09
N ARG A 71 -18.41 -23.21 -2.80
CA ARG A 71 -18.36 -21.80 -2.34
C ARG A 71 -17.57 -21.65 -1.03
N MET A 72 -17.71 -22.61 -0.10
CA MET A 72 -16.97 -22.62 1.16
C MET A 72 -15.50 -22.94 0.94
N LYS A 73 -15.17 -23.92 0.08
CA LYS A 73 -13.79 -24.29 -0.26
C LYS A 73 -13.00 -23.17 -0.95
N LEU A 74 -13.68 -22.36 -1.76
CA LEU A 74 -13.07 -21.24 -2.48
C LEU A 74 -12.86 -19.99 -1.61
N LEU A 75 -13.52 -19.91 -0.44
CA LEU A 75 -13.19 -18.92 0.57
C LEU A 75 -12.01 -19.45 1.40
N LYS A 76 -10.85 -18.80 1.29
CA LYS A 76 -9.67 -19.19 2.05
C LYS A 76 -9.79 -18.56 3.44
N VAL A 77 -9.76 -19.37 4.48
CA VAL A 77 -9.83 -18.92 5.87
C VAL A 77 -8.54 -19.29 6.59
N GLY A 78 -7.91 -18.28 7.16
CA GLY A 78 -6.69 -18.32 7.93
C GLY A 78 -5.43 -18.03 7.12
N LYS A 79 -4.50 -17.29 7.72
CA LYS A 79 -3.33 -16.70 7.04
C LYS A 79 -2.48 -17.68 6.24
N ASN A 80 -2.27 -18.90 6.74
CA ASN A 80 -1.48 -19.92 6.04
C ASN A 80 -2.12 -20.28 4.68
N LYS A 81 -3.42 -20.60 4.68
CA LYS A 81 -4.14 -20.95 3.44
C LYS A 81 -4.19 -19.79 2.45
N ILE A 82 -4.26 -18.56 2.95
CA ILE A 82 -4.22 -17.35 2.12
C ILE A 82 -2.86 -17.26 1.43
N VAL A 83 -1.77 -17.27 2.20
CA VAL A 83 -0.41 -17.12 1.65
C VAL A 83 -0.07 -18.28 0.71
N ASP A 84 -0.44 -19.51 1.02
CA ASP A 84 -0.25 -20.65 0.12
C ASP A 84 -1.02 -20.46 -1.20
N THR A 85 -2.26 -19.95 -1.14
CA THR A 85 -3.04 -19.62 -2.33
C THR A 85 -2.33 -18.52 -3.12
N LEU A 86 -1.91 -17.43 -2.47
CA LEU A 86 -1.20 -16.33 -3.13
C LEU A 86 0.11 -16.82 -3.76
N LYS A 87 0.88 -17.69 -3.12
CA LYS A 87 2.11 -18.27 -3.69
C LYS A 87 1.84 -19.15 -4.91
N SER A 88 0.69 -19.80 -4.98
CA SER A 88 0.29 -20.64 -6.12
C SER A 88 -0.14 -19.83 -7.35
N LEU A 89 -0.49 -18.54 -7.17
CA LEU A 89 -0.80 -17.65 -8.28
C LEU A 89 0.48 -17.29 -9.06
N PRO A 90 0.38 -16.97 -10.38
CA PRO A 90 1.54 -16.54 -11.17
C PRO A 90 2.31 -15.39 -10.54
N ARG A 91 3.62 -15.31 -10.76
CA ARG A 91 4.42 -14.15 -10.33
C ARG A 91 3.99 -12.93 -11.13
N THR A 92 3.95 -11.78 -10.47
CA THR A 92 3.37 -10.55 -11.01
C THR A 92 4.35 -9.39 -10.99
N GLN A 93 4.09 -8.41 -11.85
CA GLN A 93 4.63 -7.07 -11.77
C GLN A 93 3.46 -6.10 -11.90
N HIS A 94 3.09 -5.45 -10.81
CA HIS A 94 2.11 -4.38 -10.81
C HIS A 94 2.75 -3.08 -11.32
N ASP A 95 1.89 -2.21 -11.84
CA ASP A 95 2.25 -0.89 -12.32
C ASP A 95 1.73 0.19 -11.36
N PRO A 96 2.53 0.67 -10.39
CA PRO A 96 2.06 1.62 -9.38
C PRO A 96 1.50 2.92 -9.96
N THR A 97 1.96 3.35 -11.15
CA THR A 97 1.42 4.57 -11.79
C THR A 97 -0.01 4.40 -12.30
N SER A 98 -0.49 3.16 -12.40
CA SER A 98 -1.86 2.84 -12.77
C SER A 98 -2.80 2.73 -11.57
N PHE A 99 -2.26 2.79 -10.35
CA PHE A 99 -3.06 2.55 -9.14
C PHE A 99 -4.04 3.69 -8.91
N VAL A 100 -5.29 3.32 -8.67
CA VAL A 100 -6.32 4.19 -8.12
C VAL A 100 -6.71 3.60 -6.78
N VAL A 101 -6.64 4.42 -5.73
CA VAL A 101 -6.84 4.01 -4.35
C VAL A 101 -7.97 4.82 -3.74
N ASP A 102 -9.02 4.13 -3.32
CA ASP A 102 -10.13 4.69 -2.57
C ASP A 102 -9.97 4.25 -1.10
N LEU A 103 -9.73 5.21 -0.21
CA LEU A 103 -9.80 4.98 1.23
C LEU A 103 -11.27 5.09 1.67
N VAL A 104 -11.97 3.96 1.63
CA VAL A 104 -13.42 3.86 1.84
C VAL A 104 -13.78 4.16 3.30
N LEU A 105 -13.04 3.60 4.25
CA LEU A 105 -13.24 3.80 5.67
C LEU A 105 -11.89 3.96 6.38
N PHE A 106 -11.79 4.93 7.28
CA PHE A 106 -10.60 5.14 8.10
C PHE A 106 -11.00 5.53 9.52
N THR A 107 -10.91 4.57 10.43
CA THR A 107 -11.25 4.72 11.85
C THR A 107 -10.15 4.14 12.74
N PRO A 108 -10.13 4.43 14.05
CA PRO A 108 -9.14 3.86 14.96
C PRO A 108 -9.16 2.33 15.07
N VAL A 109 -10.24 1.67 14.65
CA VAL A 109 -10.42 0.20 14.81
C VAL A 109 -10.51 -0.54 13.48
N LEU A 110 -10.67 0.17 12.37
CA LEU A 110 -10.95 -0.41 11.07
C LEU A 110 -10.53 0.52 9.95
N ILE A 111 -9.82 -0.02 8.97
CA ILE A 111 -9.46 0.62 7.71
C ILE A 111 -10.03 -0.25 6.58
N GLU A 112 -10.78 0.35 5.68
CA GLU A 112 -11.23 -0.28 4.44
C GLU A 112 -10.67 0.52 3.27
N LEU A 113 -9.94 -0.15 2.39
CA LEU A 113 -9.41 0.48 1.19
C LEU A 113 -9.65 -0.40 -0.02
N ASN A 114 -9.95 0.24 -1.14
CA ASN A 114 -10.05 -0.37 -2.44
C ASN A 114 -8.88 0.13 -3.30
N VAL A 115 -8.13 -0.77 -3.92
CA VAL A 115 -7.08 -0.43 -4.87
C VAL A 115 -7.31 -1.17 -6.16
N CYS A 116 -7.30 -0.44 -7.28
CA CYS A 116 -7.34 -1.03 -8.60
C CYS A 116 -6.20 -0.53 -9.47
N GLY A 117 -5.85 -1.29 -10.50
CA GLY A 117 -4.75 -0.94 -11.38
C GLY A 117 -4.45 -2.05 -12.38
N LEU A 118 -3.27 -1.95 -13.00
CA LEU A 118 -2.79 -2.88 -14.00
C LEU A 118 -1.58 -3.68 -13.50
N PHE A 119 -1.47 -4.92 -13.99
CA PHE A 119 -0.30 -5.77 -13.75
C PHE A 119 -0.03 -6.71 -14.92
N LYS A 120 1.18 -7.28 -14.95
CA LYS A 120 1.62 -8.33 -15.88
C LYS A 120 2.11 -9.54 -15.12
N GLU A 121 2.09 -10.71 -15.75
CA GLU A 121 2.73 -11.92 -15.22
C GLU A 121 4.19 -11.94 -15.63
N LYS A 122 5.09 -12.22 -14.68
CA LYS A 122 6.55 -12.31 -14.94
C LYS A 122 6.93 -13.61 -15.66
N ASP A 123 6.17 -14.68 -15.42
CA ASP A 123 6.53 -16.03 -15.87
C ASP A 123 6.23 -16.29 -17.37
N LYS A 124 5.67 -15.31 -18.09
CA LYS A 124 5.31 -15.43 -19.51
C LYS A 124 5.89 -14.25 -20.31
N VAL A 125 6.68 -14.58 -21.32
CA VAL A 125 7.39 -13.62 -22.20
C VAL A 125 6.42 -12.64 -22.88
N ASP A 126 5.20 -13.07 -23.19
CA ASP A 126 4.14 -12.22 -23.76
C ASP A 126 2.86 -12.28 -22.90
N SER A 127 3.00 -11.92 -21.62
CA SER A 127 1.85 -11.91 -20.72
C SER A 127 0.90 -10.75 -21.06
N ALA A 128 -0.37 -11.10 -21.28
CA ALA A 128 -1.42 -10.11 -21.43
C ALA A 128 -1.53 -9.26 -20.15
N VAL A 129 -1.69 -7.94 -20.33
CA VAL A 129 -1.94 -7.01 -19.23
C VAL A 129 -3.28 -7.33 -18.59
N LYS A 130 -3.29 -7.41 -17.27
CA LYS A 130 -4.48 -7.68 -16.47
C LYS A 130 -4.85 -6.45 -15.66
N TYR A 131 -6.15 -6.27 -15.48
CA TYR A 131 -6.72 -5.36 -14.52
C TYR A 131 -6.95 -6.13 -13.21
N PHE A 132 -6.69 -5.48 -12.09
CA PHE A 132 -7.11 -5.98 -10.78
C PHE A 132 -7.95 -4.92 -10.06
N ASN A 133 -8.88 -5.40 -9.25
CA ASN A 133 -9.48 -4.63 -8.17
C ASN A 133 -9.29 -5.41 -6.87
N ARG A 134 -8.80 -4.77 -5.82
CA ARG A 134 -8.45 -5.42 -4.57
C ARG A 134 -8.95 -4.62 -3.39
N LEU A 135 -9.86 -5.22 -2.64
CA LEU A 135 -10.40 -4.67 -1.41
C LEU A 135 -9.65 -5.26 -0.23
N PHE A 136 -9.22 -4.41 0.70
CA PHE A 136 -8.67 -4.81 1.98
C PHE A 136 -9.51 -4.24 3.12
N VAL A 137 -9.79 -5.09 4.10
CA VAL A 137 -10.27 -4.70 5.42
C VAL A 137 -9.15 -5.01 6.41
N ILE A 138 -8.71 -3.98 7.13
CA ILE A 138 -7.52 -3.97 7.96
C ILE A 138 -7.89 -3.50 9.35
N VAL A 139 -7.38 -4.16 10.38
CA VAL A 139 -7.55 -3.79 11.79
C VAL A 139 -6.20 -3.55 12.45
N PRO A 140 -6.12 -2.66 13.46
CA PRO A 140 -4.91 -2.53 14.27
C PRO A 140 -4.71 -3.78 15.13
N VAL A 141 -3.46 -4.25 15.22
CA VAL A 141 -3.05 -5.36 16.11
C VAL A 141 -1.73 -4.97 16.77
N GLY A 142 -1.76 -4.76 18.09
CA GLY A 142 -0.60 -4.24 18.82
C GLY A 142 -0.18 -2.87 18.28
N SER A 143 1.10 -2.75 17.88
CA SER A 143 1.64 -1.55 17.24
C SER A 143 1.55 -1.56 15.70
N GLY A 144 0.94 -2.59 15.11
CA GLY A 144 0.86 -2.79 13.66
C GLY A 144 -0.57 -2.93 13.15
N PHE A 145 -0.68 -3.42 11.92
CA PHE A 145 -1.95 -3.63 11.23
C PHE A 145 -2.01 -5.04 10.64
N CYS A 146 -3.20 -5.64 10.63
CA CYS A 146 -3.43 -6.93 10.00
C CYS A 146 -4.66 -6.88 9.08
N ILE A 147 -4.53 -7.52 7.93
CA ILE A 147 -5.64 -7.77 7.00
C ILE A 147 -6.53 -8.85 7.61
N VAL A 148 -7.83 -8.56 7.72
CA VAL A 148 -8.85 -9.50 8.21
C VAL A 148 -9.76 -10.00 7.09
N ASN A 149 -10.01 -9.17 6.06
CA ASN A 149 -10.71 -9.58 4.85
C ASN A 149 -10.02 -9.02 3.62
N GLU A 150 -9.96 -9.84 2.59
CA GLU A 150 -9.45 -9.43 1.29
C GLU A 150 -10.27 -10.06 0.17
N MET A 151 -10.59 -9.24 -0.83
CA MET A 151 -11.17 -9.71 -2.08
C MET A 151 -10.32 -9.24 -3.25
N LEU A 152 -9.96 -10.16 -4.14
CA LEU A 152 -9.20 -9.86 -5.35
C LEU A 152 -10.02 -10.25 -6.58
N THR A 153 -10.35 -9.25 -7.38
CA THR A 153 -10.99 -9.42 -8.68
C THR A 153 -9.97 -9.23 -9.79
N ILE A 154 -9.92 -10.16 -10.75
CA ILE A 154 -8.99 -10.12 -11.89
C ILE A 154 -9.76 -10.17 -13.21
N MET A 155 -9.38 -9.28 -14.13
CA MET A 155 -9.87 -9.23 -15.50
C MET A 155 -8.72 -9.04 -16.48
N LEU A 156 -8.97 -9.28 -17.77
CA LEU A 156 -8.07 -8.76 -18.79
C LEU A 156 -8.25 -7.24 -18.90
N ALA A 157 -7.13 -6.52 -18.97
CA ALA A 157 -7.19 -5.08 -19.20
C ALA A 157 -7.70 -4.79 -20.61
N THR A 158 -8.52 -3.76 -20.77
CA THR A 158 -8.95 -3.33 -22.11
C THR A 158 -7.83 -2.57 -22.82
N PRO A 159 -7.78 -2.58 -24.17
CA PRO A 159 -6.82 -1.79 -24.93
C PRO A 159 -6.82 -0.29 -24.56
N GLU A 160 -8.00 0.25 -24.25
CA GLU A 160 -8.18 1.65 -23.85
C GLU A 160 -7.53 1.95 -22.50
N GLN A 161 -7.67 1.04 -21.52
CA GLN A 161 -7.01 1.17 -20.21
C GLN A 161 -5.50 1.20 -20.37
N VAL A 162 -4.94 0.24 -21.12
CA VAL A 162 -3.49 0.15 -21.37
C VAL A 162 -2.99 1.43 -22.06
N LYS A 163 -3.69 1.88 -23.11
CA LYS A 163 -3.33 3.10 -23.85
C LYS A 163 -3.39 4.36 -22.97
N LYS A 164 -4.39 4.47 -22.10
CA LYS A 164 -4.55 5.63 -21.22
C LYS A 164 -3.42 5.70 -20.18
N VAL A 165 -3.07 4.57 -19.55
CA VAL A 165 -1.95 4.51 -18.59
C VAL A 165 -0.63 4.82 -19.28
N ALA A 166 -0.39 4.29 -20.49
CA ALA A 166 0.82 4.61 -21.26
C ALA A 166 0.96 6.11 -21.53
N LYS A 167 -0.12 6.78 -21.97
CA LYS A 167 -0.12 8.24 -22.17
C LYS A 167 0.14 9.03 -20.90
N LEU A 168 -0.42 8.61 -19.76
CA LEU A 168 -0.17 9.28 -18.47
C LEU A 168 1.32 9.20 -18.10
N LYS A 169 1.97 8.06 -18.34
CA LYS A 169 3.40 7.89 -18.11
C LYS A 169 4.25 8.81 -18.98
N GLU A 170 3.90 8.93 -20.26
CA GLU A 170 4.58 9.85 -21.18
C GLU A 170 4.50 11.29 -20.67
N VAL A 171 3.30 11.77 -20.29
CA VAL A 171 3.13 13.14 -19.76
C VAL A 171 4.00 13.40 -18.53
N VAL A 172 4.01 12.46 -17.57
CA VAL A 172 4.82 12.59 -16.34
C VAL A 172 6.32 12.63 -16.67
N ALA A 173 6.78 11.80 -17.62
CA ALA A 173 8.17 11.80 -18.07
C ALA A 173 8.56 13.11 -18.76
N THR A 174 7.70 13.69 -19.60
CA THR A 174 7.99 14.96 -20.28
C THR A 174 8.02 16.13 -19.31
N THR A 175 7.17 16.16 -18.28
CA THR A 175 7.22 17.20 -17.23
C THR A 175 8.47 17.13 -16.36
N ALA A 176 9.02 15.93 -16.15
CA ALA A 176 10.27 15.72 -15.39
C ALA A 176 11.54 16.06 -16.20
N ALA A 177 11.42 16.21 -17.53
CA ALA A 177 12.55 16.42 -18.44
C ALA A 177 12.85 17.90 -18.77
N THR A 178 12.30 18.87 -18.03
CA THR A 178 12.68 20.28 -18.21
C THR A 178 14.09 20.50 -17.65
N PRO A 179 15.09 20.89 -18.45
CA PRO A 179 16.46 21.04 -17.96
C PRO A 179 16.56 22.29 -17.08
N ALA A 180 17.02 22.13 -15.84
CA ALA A 180 17.61 23.22 -15.09
C ALA A 180 19.01 23.51 -15.66
N ASP A 181 19.27 24.78 -15.99
CA ASP A 181 20.53 25.26 -16.57
C ASP A 181 21.78 24.90 -15.73
N PRO A 182 22.94 24.63 -16.37
CA PRO A 182 24.15 24.23 -15.66
C PRO A 182 25.06 25.44 -15.38
N THR A 183 25.14 25.88 -14.13
CA THR A 183 26.30 26.67 -13.65
C THR A 183 26.83 26.16 -12.31
N SER A 184 28.00 25.51 -12.42
CA SER A 184 29.10 25.37 -11.45
C SER A 184 28.83 24.99 -9.98
N SER A 185 29.20 23.74 -9.67
CA SER A 185 29.97 23.29 -8.49
C SER A 185 29.46 23.62 -7.08
N THR A 186 28.82 22.63 -6.44
CA THR A 186 29.37 21.91 -5.26
C THR A 186 28.49 20.70 -5.00
N ALA A 187 29.09 19.58 -4.58
CA ALA A 187 28.35 18.36 -4.23
C ALA A 187 27.36 18.65 -3.10
N VAL A 188 26.07 18.57 -3.39
CA VAL A 188 25.01 18.58 -2.38
C VAL A 188 24.25 17.27 -2.50
N ALA A 189 24.44 16.41 -1.50
CA ALA A 189 23.67 15.20 -1.32
C ALA A 189 22.18 15.56 -1.27
N LEU A 190 21.37 14.85 -2.06
CA LEU A 190 19.91 14.92 -1.97
C LEU A 190 19.49 14.57 -0.52
N PRO A 191 18.55 15.30 0.11
CA PRO A 191 18.09 14.97 1.45
C PRO A 191 17.41 13.60 1.42
N VAL A 192 18.05 12.60 2.02
CA VAL A 192 17.45 11.30 2.28
C VAL A 192 16.42 11.54 3.38
N GLU A 193 15.13 11.56 3.03
CA GLU A 193 14.08 11.50 4.05
C GLU A 193 14.26 10.24 4.90
N PRO A 194 14.19 10.33 6.25
CA PRO A 194 14.30 9.17 7.11
C PRO A 194 13.20 8.14 6.81
N ASP A 195 13.53 6.85 6.87
CA ASP A 195 12.53 5.78 6.73
C ASP A 195 11.50 5.80 7.88
N LEU A 196 10.37 5.09 7.69
CA LEU A 196 9.24 5.13 8.63
C LEU A 196 9.61 4.62 10.04
N ALA A 197 10.52 3.65 10.14
CA ALA A 197 10.97 3.15 11.43
C ALA A 197 11.79 4.22 12.19
N THR A 198 12.67 4.91 11.47
CA THR A 198 13.46 6.02 11.97
C THR A 198 12.56 7.18 12.40
N LYS A 199 11.54 7.51 11.58
CA LYS A 199 10.53 8.52 11.91
C LYS A 199 9.80 8.18 13.22
N HIS A 200 9.29 6.95 13.39
CA HIS A 200 8.64 6.54 14.64
C HIS A 200 9.58 6.60 15.86
N GLN A 201 10.84 6.19 15.71
CA GLN A 201 11.83 6.27 16.79
C GLN A 201 12.13 7.72 17.17
N MET A 202 12.24 8.62 16.19
CA MET A 202 12.44 10.05 16.42
C MET A 202 11.25 10.67 17.17
N VAL A 203 10.02 10.34 16.79
CA VAL A 203 8.80 10.82 17.47
C VAL A 203 8.79 10.35 18.93
N ALA A 204 9.03 9.06 19.18
CA ALA A 204 9.08 8.50 20.52
C ALA A 204 10.18 9.16 21.37
N THR A 205 11.36 9.37 20.79
CA THR A 205 12.50 9.98 21.48
C THR A 205 12.26 11.45 21.79
N LEU A 206 11.68 12.21 20.84
CA LEU A 206 11.38 13.62 21.05
C LEU A 206 10.26 13.80 22.09
N SER A 207 9.22 12.96 22.06
CA SER A 207 8.17 12.93 23.07
C SER A 207 8.73 12.67 24.47
N LEU A 208 9.64 11.70 24.59
CA LEU A 208 10.30 11.40 25.86
C LEU A 208 11.15 12.58 26.37
N LYS A 209 11.91 13.25 25.50
CA LYS A 209 12.79 14.37 25.88
C LYS A 209 12.04 15.67 26.18
N SER A 210 10.99 15.96 25.42
CA SER A 210 10.23 17.20 25.52
C SER A 210 9.10 17.13 26.55
N GLY A 211 8.64 15.92 26.88
CA GLY A 211 7.43 15.70 27.68
C GLY A 211 6.13 15.94 26.90
N MET A 212 6.22 16.33 25.62
CA MET A 212 5.05 16.45 24.76
C MET A 212 4.49 15.08 24.41
N ASN A 213 3.21 14.99 24.10
CA ASN A 213 2.62 13.77 23.55
C ASN A 213 3.14 13.49 22.13
N LEU A 214 2.85 12.29 21.63
CA LEU A 214 3.35 11.81 20.34
C LEU A 214 2.89 12.69 19.18
N VAL A 215 1.66 13.22 19.23
CA VAL A 215 1.08 14.04 18.14
C VAL A 215 1.85 15.36 17.99
N TRP A 216 2.16 16.03 19.10
CA TRP A 216 2.91 17.28 19.08
C TRP A 216 4.39 17.07 18.77
N SER A 217 4.95 15.94 19.20
CA SER A 217 6.32 15.56 18.87
C SER A 217 6.49 15.28 17.37
N GLU A 218 5.53 14.59 16.76
CA GLU A 218 5.49 14.36 15.31
C GLU A 218 5.32 15.66 14.54
N LYS A 219 4.42 16.55 14.99
CA LYS A 219 4.24 17.87 14.37
C LYS A 219 5.54 18.68 14.38
N CYS A 220 6.23 18.72 15.51
CA CYS A 220 7.51 19.43 15.64
C CYS A 220 8.57 18.87 14.67
N LEU A 221 8.71 17.55 14.58
CA LEU A 221 9.63 16.90 13.62
C LEU A 221 9.25 17.18 12.17
N THR A 222 7.96 17.23 11.86
CA THR A 222 7.47 17.53 10.50
C THR A 222 7.82 18.96 10.09
N GLU A 223 7.61 19.94 10.98
CA GLU A 223 7.91 21.35 10.72
C GLU A 223 9.42 21.63 10.61
N THR A 224 10.27 20.76 11.18
CA THR A 224 11.73 20.86 11.07
C THR A 224 12.32 19.84 10.09
N ASN A 225 11.55 19.43 9.07
CA ASN A 225 12.00 18.53 8.00
C ASN A 225 12.67 17.24 8.50
N TRP A 226 12.14 16.67 9.59
CA TRP A 226 12.66 15.45 10.24
C TRP A 226 14.13 15.55 10.67
N ASN A 227 14.63 16.76 10.93
CA ASN A 227 15.91 16.96 11.60
C ASN A 227 15.71 16.99 13.12
N PHE A 228 16.22 15.97 13.82
CA PHE A 228 15.99 15.80 15.26
C PHE A 228 16.55 16.96 16.10
N ASP A 229 17.76 17.43 15.78
CA ASP A 229 18.41 18.51 16.54
C ASP A 229 17.70 19.85 16.34
N GLN A 230 17.23 20.11 15.11
CA GLN A 230 16.41 21.29 14.84
C GLN A 230 15.04 21.21 15.53
N ALA A 231 14.39 20.04 15.55
CA ALA A 231 13.12 19.84 16.26
C ALA A 231 13.29 20.12 17.75
N LEU A 232 14.33 19.58 18.37
CA LEU A 232 14.61 19.80 19.79
C LEU A 232 14.93 21.27 20.09
N SER A 233 15.71 21.93 19.24
CA SER A 233 16.02 23.36 19.36
C SER A 233 14.76 24.22 19.23
N ALA A 234 13.92 23.96 18.23
CA ALA A 234 12.66 24.67 18.01
C ALA A 234 11.71 24.50 19.20
N PHE A 235 11.59 23.26 19.73
CA PHE A 235 10.84 23.00 20.95
C PHE A 235 11.36 23.84 22.13
N LEU A 236 12.68 23.82 22.41
CA LEU A 236 13.26 24.56 23.54
C LEU A 236 13.03 26.08 23.40
N GLN A 237 13.10 26.62 22.19
CA GLN A 237 12.81 28.03 21.92
C GLN A 237 11.34 28.36 22.20
N LEU A 238 10.41 27.55 21.70
CA LEU A 238 8.97 27.74 21.92
C LEU A 238 8.58 27.54 23.39
N GLN A 239 9.23 26.61 24.08
CA GLN A 239 9.05 26.37 25.52
C GLN A 239 9.51 27.58 26.32
N LYS A 240 10.68 28.14 26.00
CA LYS A 240 11.20 29.36 26.64
C LYS A 240 10.32 30.58 26.35
N ALA A 241 9.72 30.64 25.17
CA ALA A 241 8.78 31.70 24.79
C ALA A 241 7.38 31.53 25.41
N GLY A 242 7.08 30.38 26.02
CA GLY A 242 5.76 30.10 26.60
C GLY A 242 4.66 29.90 25.56
N SER A 243 5.03 29.62 24.31
CA SER A 243 4.09 29.55 23.17
C SER A 243 3.62 28.13 22.85
N ILE A 244 3.95 27.14 23.68
CA ILE A 244 3.52 25.75 23.48
C ILE A 244 2.15 25.54 24.16
N PRO A 245 1.11 25.13 23.41
CA PRO A 245 -0.22 24.90 23.99
C PRO A 245 -0.22 23.81 25.06
N ALA A 246 -1.11 23.94 26.06
CA ALA A 246 -1.19 22.99 27.18
C ALA A 246 -1.58 21.57 26.74
N GLU A 247 -2.32 21.45 25.64
CA GLU A 247 -2.72 20.20 24.99
C GLU A 247 -1.50 19.40 24.50
N ALA A 248 -0.35 20.05 24.29
CA ALA A 248 0.88 19.37 23.93
C ALA A 248 1.37 18.43 25.03
N PHE A 249 0.98 18.66 26.29
CA PHE A 249 1.43 17.90 27.45
C PHE A 249 0.34 17.00 28.05
N GLN A 250 -0.83 16.92 27.41
CA GLN A 250 -1.87 15.95 27.77
C GLN A 250 -1.51 14.58 27.21
N LYS A 251 -1.43 13.58 28.08
CA LYS A 251 -1.05 12.20 27.75
C LYS A 251 -2.24 11.38 27.26
#